data_AF-A0A386UNF5-F1
#
_entry.id   AF-A0A386UNF5-F1
#
_cell.length_a   1.000
_cell.length_b   1.000
_cell.length_c   1.000
_cell.angle_alpha   90.00
_cell.angle_beta   90.00
_cell.angle_gamma   90.00
#
_symmetry.space_group_name_H-M   'P 1'
#
loop_
_entity.id
_entity.type
_entity.pdbx_description
1 polymer ?
#
loop_
_entity_poly.entity_id
_entity_poly.type
_entity_poly.pdbx_seq_one_letter_code
_entity_poly.pdbx_strand_id
1 'polypeptide(L)'
;MAHFLAAVGMTLAALGGPAAAQDKAPIALPSGAQAQWIETIRDTSGGTGLTYRFRFLVPDLASRVPSTSGPASDAIEGADRGPIDIDTETAEVTGDTAEDGMIDPATLDPAPAEVDDQAEAEADAMVEEALPTAPDVLAQDPVHDDIVWLCQEWVLPRIANPGPRPRQIVISLSDKNTPFGSYDPDALQLFEAFKLPADRDSCEWEPW
;
A
#
# COMPACT_ATOMS: atom_id res chain seq x y z
N MET A 1 44.38 -46.58 54.16
CA MET A 1 44.35 -45.62 53.03
C MET A 1 42.89 -45.44 52.64
N ALA A 2 42.29 -44.35 53.11
CA ALA A 2 40.97 -43.92 52.71
C ALA A 2 41.08 -43.16 51.39
N HIS A 3 40.07 -43.26 50.51
CA HIS A 3 39.30 -42.12 50.00
C HIS A 3 38.19 -42.61 49.06
N PHE A 4 36.95 -42.39 49.50
CA PHE A 4 35.75 -42.32 48.69
C PHE A 4 35.87 -41.12 47.72
N LEU A 5 35.59 -41.30 46.43
CA LEU A 5 35.34 -40.19 45.51
C LEU A 5 33.87 -40.19 45.12
N ALA A 6 33.21 -39.11 45.51
CA ALA A 6 31.80 -38.83 45.40
C ALA A 6 31.39 -38.53 43.95
N ALA A 7 30.22 -39.04 43.55
CA ALA A 7 29.52 -38.61 42.36
C ALA A 7 28.89 -37.23 42.60
N VAL A 8 29.30 -36.22 41.83
CA VAL A 8 28.62 -34.93 41.77
C VAL A 8 27.62 -34.97 40.62
N GLY A 9 26.35 -35.17 40.96
CA GLY A 9 25.23 -34.99 40.04
C GLY A 9 25.00 -33.51 39.82
N MET A 10 25.18 -33.05 38.58
CA MET A 10 24.83 -31.69 38.16
C MET A 10 23.40 -31.71 37.63
N THR A 11 22.42 -31.39 38.48
CA THR A 11 21.03 -31.19 38.10
C THR A 11 20.88 -29.83 37.42
N LEU A 12 20.73 -29.86 36.09
CA LEU A 12 20.38 -28.69 35.29
C LEU A 12 18.88 -28.44 35.43
N ALA A 13 18.50 -27.44 36.21
CA ALA A 13 17.12 -26.98 36.32
C ALA A 13 16.77 -26.11 35.09
N ALA A 14 16.05 -26.67 34.13
CA ALA A 14 15.48 -25.90 33.02
C ALA A 14 14.22 -25.17 33.50
N LEU A 15 14.32 -23.84 33.69
CA LEU A 15 13.17 -22.96 33.81
C LEU A 15 12.53 -22.79 32.43
N GLY A 16 11.57 -23.66 32.10
CA GLY A 16 10.70 -23.47 30.94
C GLY A 16 9.69 -22.35 31.21
N GLY A 17 9.93 -21.16 30.67
CA GLY A 17 8.92 -20.10 30.60
C GLY A 17 7.78 -20.48 29.63
N PRO A 18 6.55 -19.97 29.81
CA PRO A 18 5.44 -20.28 28.92
C PRO A 18 5.67 -19.63 27.55
N ALA A 19 5.97 -20.45 26.55
CA ALA A 19 5.99 -20.08 25.14
C ALA A 19 4.55 -20.07 24.57
N ALA A 20 3.74 -19.08 24.95
CA ALA A 20 2.41 -18.88 24.37
C ALA A 20 1.86 -17.47 24.70
N ALA A 21 2.48 -16.42 24.16
CA ALA A 21 1.91 -15.06 24.20
C ALA A 21 2.44 -14.11 23.11
N GLN A 22 3.40 -14.53 22.28
CA GLN A 22 4.03 -13.64 21.30
C GLN A 22 3.22 -13.43 20.02
N ASP A 23 2.14 -14.19 19.80
CA ASP A 23 1.48 -14.24 18.49
C ASP A 23 0.58 -13.03 18.19
N LYS A 24 0.23 -12.20 19.18
CA LYS A 24 -0.59 -10.98 18.96
C LYS A 24 0.02 -9.73 19.59
N ALA A 25 1.33 -9.68 19.70
CA ALA A 25 1.99 -8.44 20.08
C ALA A 25 1.81 -7.38 18.98
N PRO A 26 1.60 -6.09 19.33
CA PRO A 26 1.63 -5.02 18.36
C PRO A 26 3.00 -4.94 17.67
N ILE A 27 2.98 -4.69 16.38
CA ILE A 27 4.12 -4.55 15.48
C ILE A 27 4.22 -3.05 15.15
N ALA A 28 5.32 -2.42 15.55
CA ALA A 28 5.58 -1.02 15.20
C ALA A 28 5.98 -0.92 13.73
N LEU A 29 5.31 -0.04 12.99
CA LEU A 29 5.55 0.21 11.56
C LEU A 29 6.37 1.49 11.34
N PRO A 30 7.12 1.61 10.23
CA PRO A 30 7.89 2.80 9.89
C PRO A 30 7.10 4.12 9.93
N SER A 31 5.82 4.11 9.53
CA SER A 31 4.92 5.28 9.59
C SER A 31 4.49 5.68 11.01
N GLY A 32 4.93 4.94 12.03
CA GLY A 32 4.47 5.06 13.41
C GLY A 32 3.13 4.36 13.69
N ALA A 33 2.55 3.67 12.70
CA ALA A 33 1.37 2.83 12.89
C ALA A 33 1.68 1.61 13.79
N GLN A 34 0.62 1.00 14.33
CA GLN A 34 0.70 -0.26 15.04
C GLN A 34 -0.15 -1.32 14.34
N ALA A 35 0.51 -2.35 13.81
CA ALA A 35 -0.14 -3.49 13.22
C ALA A 35 -0.26 -4.65 14.22
N GLN A 36 -1.31 -5.46 14.11
CA GLN A 36 -1.45 -6.71 14.84
C GLN A 36 -1.74 -7.84 13.87
N TRP A 37 -0.96 -8.92 13.92
CA TRP A 37 -1.24 -10.08 13.08
C TRP A 37 -2.55 -10.76 13.50
N ILE A 38 -3.46 -10.91 12.54
CA ILE A 38 -4.74 -11.60 12.72
C ILE A 38 -4.54 -13.09 12.46
N GLU A 39 -4.17 -13.42 11.22
CA GLU A 39 -3.99 -14.78 10.71
C GLU A 39 -3.22 -14.80 9.38
N THR A 40 -2.78 -16.00 8.97
CA THR A 40 -2.21 -16.26 7.64
C THR A 40 -3.05 -17.31 6.93
N ILE A 41 -3.53 -16.97 5.73
CA ILE A 41 -4.37 -17.83 4.90
C ILE A 41 -3.55 -18.34 3.73
N ARG A 42 -3.74 -19.62 3.38
CA ARG A 42 -3.07 -20.25 2.25
C ARG A 42 -4.12 -20.60 1.21
N ASP A 43 -3.93 -20.13 -0.02
CA ASP A 43 -4.85 -20.38 -1.11
C ASP A 43 -4.10 -20.74 -2.39
N THR A 44 -4.77 -21.45 -3.29
CA THR A 44 -4.28 -21.84 -4.63
C THR A 44 -5.24 -21.42 -5.74
N SER A 45 -6.35 -20.74 -5.41
CA SER A 45 -7.44 -20.43 -6.34
C SER A 45 -7.15 -19.29 -7.31
N GLY A 46 -6.13 -18.46 -7.05
CA GLY A 46 -5.83 -17.23 -7.80
C GLY A 46 -5.06 -17.38 -9.12
N GLY A 47 -4.85 -18.59 -9.65
CA GLY A 47 -4.16 -18.82 -10.93
C GLY A 47 -2.64 -18.58 -10.95
N THR A 48 -2.09 -17.83 -9.99
CA THR A 48 -0.65 -17.53 -9.84
C THR A 48 0.13 -18.60 -9.07
N GLY A 49 -0.57 -19.64 -8.59
CA GLY A 49 -0.05 -20.73 -7.77
C GLY A 49 -0.32 -20.55 -6.28
N LEU A 50 0.53 -21.13 -5.43
CA LEU A 50 0.38 -21.02 -3.98
C LEU A 50 0.54 -19.55 -3.53
N THR A 51 -0.51 -19.01 -2.92
CA THR A 51 -0.56 -17.64 -2.38
C THR A 51 -0.71 -17.68 -0.88
N TYR A 52 0.14 -16.92 -0.17
CA TYR A 52 -0.02 -16.70 1.27
C TYR A 52 -0.57 -15.29 1.51
N ARG A 53 -1.72 -15.19 2.17
CA ARG A 53 -2.31 -13.92 2.58
C ARG A 53 -2.06 -13.70 4.06
N PHE A 54 -1.31 -12.67 4.41
CA PHE A 54 -1.11 -12.23 5.78
C PHE A 54 -2.09 -11.09 6.08
N ARG A 55 -2.88 -11.26 7.14
CA ARG A 55 -3.90 -10.29 7.54
C ARG A 55 -3.46 -9.58 8.82
N PHE A 56 -3.50 -8.26 8.80
CA PHE A 56 -3.12 -7.40 9.92
C PHE A 56 -4.24 -6.42 10.26
N LEU A 57 -4.44 -6.18 11.55
CA LEU A 57 -5.29 -5.13 12.10
C LEU A 57 -4.44 -3.88 12.35
N VAL A 58 -4.83 -2.74 11.80
CA VAL A 58 -4.23 -1.43 11.99
C VAL A 58 -5.34 -0.46 12.36
N PRO A 59 -5.66 -0.28 13.66
CA PRO A 59 -6.88 0.43 14.08
C PRO A 59 -7.00 1.88 13.61
N ASP A 60 -5.88 2.52 13.28
CA ASP A 60 -5.80 3.90 12.81
C ASP A 60 -5.61 4.01 11.28
N LEU A 61 -5.81 2.92 10.52
CA LEU A 61 -5.62 2.87 9.06
C LEU A 61 -6.41 3.95 8.31
N ALA A 62 -7.65 4.21 8.72
CA ALA A 62 -8.52 5.21 8.09
C ALA A 62 -7.98 6.65 8.19
N SER A 63 -7.10 6.92 9.16
CA SER A 63 -6.45 8.23 9.29
C SER A 63 -5.16 8.37 8.47
N ARG A 64 -4.69 7.26 7.86
CA ARG A 64 -3.39 7.15 7.19
C ARG A 64 -3.49 7.04 5.69
N VAL A 65 -4.57 6.43 5.19
CA VAL A 65 -4.84 6.42 3.75
C VAL A 65 -5.32 7.81 3.33
N PRO A 66 -4.83 8.35 2.21
CA PRO A 66 -5.37 9.59 1.66
C PRO A 66 -6.86 9.39 1.38
N SER A 67 -7.71 10.13 2.09
CA SER A 67 -9.14 10.09 1.84
C SER A 67 -9.38 10.60 0.42
N THR A 68 -9.79 9.72 -0.50
CA THR A 68 -10.74 10.18 -1.52
C THR A 68 -11.97 10.61 -0.74
N SER A 69 -12.08 11.92 -0.48
CA SER A 69 -13.15 12.45 0.36
C SER A 69 -14.50 12.18 -0.31
N GLY A 70 -15.36 11.39 0.34
CA GLY A 70 -16.73 11.09 -0.07
C GLY A 70 -17.03 9.57 -0.10
N PRO A 71 -18.24 9.11 0.27
CA PRO A 71 -18.67 7.75 -0.01
C PRO A 71 -18.57 7.44 -1.51
N ALA A 72 -18.30 6.20 -1.90
CA ALA A 72 -18.27 5.80 -3.31
C ALA A 72 -19.58 6.12 -4.07
N SER A 73 -20.69 6.30 -3.32
CA SER A 73 -21.98 6.76 -3.82
C SER A 73 -22.08 8.27 -4.08
N ASP A 74 -21.24 9.12 -3.45
CA ASP A 74 -21.23 10.57 -3.71
C ASP A 74 -20.73 10.90 -5.13
N ALA A 75 -20.03 9.96 -5.78
CA ALA A 75 -19.71 10.08 -7.20
C ALA A 75 -20.94 9.95 -8.12
N ILE A 76 -22.07 9.44 -7.61
CA ILE A 76 -23.26 9.11 -8.41
C ILE A 76 -24.54 9.81 -7.89
N GLU A 77 -24.63 10.22 -6.63
CA GLU A 77 -25.80 10.92 -6.11
C GLU A 77 -25.60 12.44 -6.06
N GLY A 78 -26.02 13.12 -7.13
CA GLY A 78 -26.26 14.57 -7.09
C GLY A 78 -25.56 15.41 -8.15
N ALA A 79 -24.70 14.82 -8.99
CA ALA A 79 -24.44 15.45 -10.27
C ALA A 79 -25.66 15.18 -11.15
N ASP A 80 -26.53 16.17 -11.28
CA ASP A 80 -27.11 16.48 -12.59
C ASP A 80 -25.91 16.83 -13.48
N ARG A 81 -25.09 15.81 -13.81
CA ARG A 81 -24.10 15.88 -14.85
C ARG A 81 -25.00 15.95 -16.07
N GLY A 82 -25.34 17.19 -16.44
CA GLY A 82 -25.95 17.47 -17.73
C GLY A 82 -25.20 16.62 -18.76
N PRO A 83 -25.92 16.09 -19.75
CA PRO A 83 -25.35 15.13 -20.69
C PRO A 83 -23.96 15.61 -21.09
N ILE A 84 -22.96 14.75 -20.89
CA ILE A 84 -21.63 15.05 -21.43
C ILE A 84 -21.85 15.05 -22.94
N ASP A 85 -22.02 16.25 -23.50
CA ASP A 85 -22.06 16.45 -24.95
C ASP A 85 -20.61 16.33 -25.43
N ILE A 86 -20.10 15.10 -25.43
CA ILE A 86 -18.97 14.79 -26.29
C ILE A 86 -19.58 14.78 -27.68
N ASP A 87 -19.36 15.90 -28.37
CA ASP A 87 -19.79 16.15 -29.73
C ASP A 87 -18.99 15.24 -30.69
N THR A 88 -19.27 13.94 -30.63
CA THR A 88 -18.70 12.92 -31.53
C THR A 88 -19.56 12.70 -32.77
N GLU A 89 -20.66 13.44 -32.92
CA GLU A 89 -21.61 13.27 -34.02
C GLU A 89 -22.03 14.64 -34.57
N THR A 90 -21.24 15.19 -35.50
CA THR A 90 -21.60 16.26 -36.45
C THR A 90 -21.92 17.66 -35.89
N ALA A 91 -20.89 18.38 -35.45
CA ALA A 91 -20.87 19.83 -35.61
C ALA A 91 -20.31 20.22 -36.98
N GLU A 92 -21.17 20.66 -37.90
CA GLU A 92 -20.74 21.70 -38.85
C GLU A 92 -20.50 22.97 -38.03
N VAL A 93 -19.23 23.24 -37.74
CA VAL A 93 -18.78 24.53 -37.23
C VAL A 93 -19.04 25.57 -38.32
N THR A 94 -20.22 26.19 -38.30
CA THR A 94 -20.46 27.43 -39.06
C THR A 94 -19.96 28.62 -38.24
N GLY A 95 -18.65 28.63 -38.00
CA GLY A 95 -17.89 29.84 -37.73
C GLY A 95 -17.25 30.25 -39.05
N ASP A 96 -17.61 31.43 -39.57
CA ASP A 96 -16.94 32.06 -40.69
C ASP A 96 -15.53 32.48 -40.27
N THR A 97 -14.61 31.50 -40.22
CA THR A 97 -13.17 31.59 -40.46
C THR A 97 -12.62 30.17 -40.51
N ALA A 98 -12.02 29.82 -41.64
CA ALA A 98 -11.32 28.56 -41.83
C ALA A 98 -10.11 28.47 -40.90
N GLU A 99 -10.29 27.88 -39.73
CA GLU A 99 -9.20 27.42 -38.87
C GLU A 99 -9.55 25.99 -38.48
N ASP A 100 -9.05 25.03 -39.27
CA ASP A 100 -9.05 23.62 -38.90
C ASP A 100 -8.45 23.53 -37.50
N GLY A 101 -9.19 22.98 -36.53
CA GLY A 101 -8.80 22.85 -35.12
C GLY A 101 -7.63 21.90 -34.87
N MET A 102 -6.66 21.86 -35.78
CA MET A 102 -5.39 21.18 -35.66
C MET A 102 -4.30 22.24 -35.51
N ILE A 103 -3.63 22.24 -34.35
CA ILE A 103 -2.46 23.07 -34.13
C ILE A 103 -1.44 22.69 -35.21
N ASP A 104 -1.10 23.63 -36.09
CA ASP A 104 -0.08 23.40 -37.12
C ASP A 104 1.27 23.16 -36.42
N PRO A 105 1.91 22.00 -36.58
CA PRO A 105 3.19 21.72 -35.95
C PRO A 105 4.31 22.65 -36.41
N ALA A 106 4.14 23.36 -37.53
CA ALA A 106 5.06 24.42 -37.96
C ALA A 106 4.89 25.74 -37.18
N THR A 107 3.75 25.90 -36.48
CA THR A 107 3.46 27.05 -35.60
C THR A 107 3.76 26.77 -34.13
N LEU A 108 4.06 25.52 -33.78
CA LEU A 108 4.58 25.17 -32.46
C LEU A 108 6.00 25.72 -32.33
N ASP A 109 6.23 26.61 -31.38
CA ASP A 109 7.57 26.99 -30.96
C ASP A 109 8.11 25.92 -29.99
N PRO A 110 9.14 25.13 -30.38
CA PRO A 110 9.73 24.14 -29.51
C PRO A 110 10.75 24.76 -28.54
N ALA A 111 10.98 26.08 -28.60
CA ALA A 111 11.81 26.75 -27.61
C ALA A 111 11.19 26.55 -26.21
N PRO A 112 12.00 26.24 -25.19
CA PRO A 112 11.50 26.23 -23.83
C PRO A 112 10.90 27.60 -23.55
N ALA A 113 9.65 27.64 -23.07
CA ALA A 113 9.05 28.89 -22.62
C ALA A 113 10.04 29.55 -21.65
N GLU A 114 10.46 30.77 -21.96
CA GLU A 114 11.27 31.54 -21.03
C GLU A 114 10.41 31.74 -19.80
N VAL A 115 10.83 31.12 -18.70
CA VAL A 115 10.16 31.24 -17.42
C VAL A 115 10.33 32.69 -17.01
N ASP A 116 9.26 33.48 -17.12
CA ASP A 116 9.28 34.86 -16.66
C ASP A 116 9.27 34.80 -15.13
N ASP A 117 10.43 35.05 -14.53
CA ASP A 117 10.61 35.09 -13.07
C ASP A 117 9.56 35.97 -12.39
N GLN A 118 9.03 36.97 -13.10
CA GLN A 118 7.99 37.85 -12.60
C GLN A 118 6.59 37.19 -12.64
N ALA A 119 6.26 36.47 -13.72
CA ALA A 119 5.03 35.69 -13.80
C ALA A 119 5.01 34.52 -12.80
N GLU A 120 6.15 33.86 -12.59
CA GLU A 120 6.30 32.82 -11.56
C GLU A 120 6.12 33.40 -10.16
N ALA A 121 6.72 34.57 -9.87
CA ALA A 121 6.58 35.22 -8.57
C ALA A 121 5.14 35.69 -8.29
N GLU A 122 4.41 36.14 -9.31
CA GLU A 122 3.00 36.49 -9.21
C GLU A 122 2.13 35.24 -8.95
N ALA A 123 2.43 34.12 -9.61
CA ALA A 123 1.75 32.85 -9.38
C ALA A 123 2.02 32.30 -7.96
N ASP A 124 3.26 32.34 -7.50
CA ASP A 124 3.66 31.93 -6.14
C ASP A 124 3.00 32.80 -5.07
N ALA A 125 2.83 34.11 -5.34
CA ALA A 125 2.13 35.02 -4.44
C ALA A 125 0.62 34.73 -4.31
N MET A 126 0.05 33.96 -5.25
CA MET A 126 -1.34 33.49 -5.18
C MET A 126 -1.51 32.20 -4.37
N VAL A 127 -0.40 31.54 -3.97
CA VAL A 127 -0.43 30.31 -3.18
C VAL A 127 -0.29 30.64 -1.70
N GLU A 128 -1.37 30.47 -0.93
CA GLU A 128 -1.41 30.86 0.50
C GLU A 128 -0.52 29.99 1.40
N GLU A 129 -0.22 28.76 0.99
CA GLU A 129 0.72 27.84 1.65
C GLU A 129 1.60 27.18 0.57
N ALA A 130 2.88 27.55 0.49
CA ALA A 130 3.81 26.94 -0.44
C ALA A 130 3.92 25.43 -0.14
N LEU A 131 3.68 24.59 -1.14
CA LEU A 131 3.91 23.16 -1.01
C LEU A 131 5.35 22.91 -0.52
N PRO A 132 5.58 21.91 0.35
CA PRO A 132 6.92 21.62 0.82
C PRO A 132 7.86 21.39 -0.36
N THR A 133 9.06 21.95 -0.27
CA THR A 133 10.10 21.93 -1.32
C THR A 133 10.63 20.53 -1.64
N ALA A 134 10.10 19.51 -0.99
CA ALA A 134 10.40 18.09 -1.18
C ALA A 134 9.16 17.38 -1.78
N PRO A 135 8.91 17.52 -3.09
CA PRO A 135 7.77 16.88 -3.76
C PRO A 135 7.82 15.36 -3.62
N ASP A 136 9.01 14.77 -3.48
CA ASP A 136 9.18 13.32 -3.25
C ASP A 136 8.50 12.86 -1.96
N VAL A 137 8.52 13.66 -0.89
CA VAL A 137 7.87 13.35 0.40
C VAL A 137 6.35 13.38 0.30
N LEU A 138 5.82 14.22 -0.60
CA LEU A 138 4.40 14.23 -0.93
C LEU A 138 4.00 13.07 -1.86
N ALA A 139 4.95 12.54 -2.64
CA ALA A 139 4.73 11.43 -3.56
C ALA A 139 4.87 10.05 -2.88
N GLN A 140 5.46 9.99 -1.68
CA GLN A 140 5.60 8.75 -0.91
C GLN A 140 4.31 8.43 -0.16
N ASP A 141 3.75 7.25 -0.41
CA ASP A 141 2.64 6.71 0.38
C ASP A 141 3.21 6.00 1.62
N PRO A 142 3.08 6.58 2.83
CA PRO A 142 3.62 5.96 4.05
C PRO A 142 2.96 4.62 4.37
N VAL A 143 1.74 4.36 3.88
CA VAL A 143 1.08 3.07 4.06
C VAL A 143 1.70 2.02 3.16
N HIS A 144 2.08 2.38 1.94
CA HIS A 144 2.84 1.50 1.04
C HIS A 144 4.18 1.10 1.67
N ASP A 145 4.93 2.06 2.21
CA ASP A 145 6.23 1.79 2.86
C ASP A 145 6.09 0.82 4.05
N ASP A 146 5.02 0.95 4.84
CA ASP A 146 4.71 0.02 5.91
C ASP A 146 4.41 -1.40 5.40
N ILE A 147 3.69 -1.51 4.28
CA ILE A 147 3.34 -2.80 3.67
C ILE A 147 4.58 -3.47 3.09
N VAL A 148 5.46 -2.72 2.42
CA VAL A 148 6.76 -3.21 1.95
C VAL A 148 7.60 -3.71 3.12
N TRP A 149 7.69 -2.93 4.20
CA TRP A 149 8.42 -3.31 5.41
C TRP A 149 7.84 -4.57 6.06
N LEU A 150 6.51 -4.65 6.18
CA LEU A 150 5.85 -5.86 6.68
C LEU A 150 6.21 -7.08 5.83
N CYS A 151 6.29 -6.93 4.51
CA CYS A 151 6.67 -8.02 3.63
C CYS A 151 8.10 -8.48 3.90
N GLN A 152 9.04 -7.55 3.79
CA GLN A 152 10.48 -7.83 3.80
C GLN A 152 10.97 -8.25 5.19
N GLU A 153 10.55 -7.55 6.26
CA GLU A 153 11.13 -7.73 7.59
C GLU A 153 10.30 -8.62 8.49
N TRP A 154 8.98 -8.69 8.29
CA TRP A 154 8.10 -9.46 9.16
C TRP A 154 7.60 -10.75 8.53
N VAL A 155 7.15 -10.70 7.27
CA VAL A 155 6.56 -11.84 6.57
C VAL A 155 7.62 -12.80 6.06
N LEU A 156 8.71 -12.35 5.43
CA LEU A 156 9.74 -13.24 4.90
C LEU A 156 10.35 -14.19 5.95
N PRO A 157 10.65 -13.77 7.19
CA PRO A 157 11.10 -14.70 8.23
C PRO A 157 10.05 -15.76 8.62
N ARG A 158 8.78 -15.55 8.27
CA ARG A 158 7.62 -16.38 8.66
C ARG A 158 7.05 -17.21 7.49
N ILE A 159 7.44 -16.92 6.26
CA ILE A 159 7.17 -17.87 5.16
C ILE A 159 8.00 -19.13 5.42
N ALA A 160 7.35 -20.27 5.29
CA ALA A 160 7.70 -21.44 6.05
C ALA A 160 9.15 -21.95 5.86
N ASN A 161 9.76 -22.28 6.99
CA ASN A 161 10.74 -23.35 7.12
C ASN A 161 10.33 -24.19 8.35
N PRO A 162 9.66 -25.35 8.23
CA PRO A 162 9.43 -26.17 7.04
C PRO A 162 8.00 -26.02 6.46
N GLY A 163 7.87 -25.66 5.18
CA GLY A 163 6.60 -25.67 4.43
C GLY A 163 6.77 -25.18 2.99
N PRO A 164 5.75 -25.29 2.13
CA PRO A 164 5.89 -24.90 0.73
C PRO A 164 6.05 -23.38 0.60
N ARG A 165 6.98 -22.98 -0.27
CA ARG A 165 7.22 -21.57 -0.61
C ARG A 165 6.07 -21.05 -1.48
N PRO A 166 5.40 -19.95 -1.11
CA PRO A 166 4.39 -19.34 -1.98
C PRO A 166 5.05 -18.68 -3.19
N ARG A 167 4.31 -18.57 -4.30
CA ARG A 167 4.72 -17.76 -5.46
C ARG A 167 4.30 -16.29 -5.30
N GLN A 168 3.28 -16.06 -4.48
CA GLN A 168 2.70 -14.75 -4.22
C GLN A 168 2.39 -14.59 -2.74
N ILE A 169 2.66 -13.40 -2.21
CA ILE A 169 2.30 -12.95 -0.88
C ILE A 169 1.27 -11.83 -1.05
N VAL A 170 0.18 -11.86 -0.30
CA VAL A 170 -0.78 -10.76 -0.23
C VAL A 170 -0.77 -10.24 1.20
N ILE A 171 -0.53 -8.94 1.37
CA ILE A 171 -0.64 -8.28 2.66
C ILE A 171 -1.97 -7.53 2.68
N SER A 172 -2.75 -7.80 3.72
CA SER A 172 -4.05 -7.17 3.94
C SER A 172 -3.99 -6.39 5.26
N LEU A 173 -4.14 -5.08 5.18
CA LEU A 173 -4.34 -4.22 6.34
C LEU A 173 -5.83 -3.94 6.48
N SER A 174 -6.37 -4.04 7.70
CA SER A 174 -7.75 -3.67 7.99
C SER A 174 -7.85 -2.78 9.23
N ASP A 175 -8.78 -1.83 9.23
CA ASP A 175 -9.04 -0.96 10.39
C ASP A 175 -9.78 -1.69 11.52
N LYS A 176 -10.53 -2.73 11.16
CA LYS A 176 -11.24 -3.62 12.07
C LYS A 176 -10.97 -5.09 11.74
N ASN A 177 -11.10 -5.95 12.74
CA ASN A 177 -10.95 -7.38 12.56
C ASN A 177 -12.23 -7.98 11.96
N THR A 178 -12.15 -8.48 10.73
CA THR A 178 -13.25 -9.15 10.03
C THR A 178 -12.95 -10.64 9.84
N PRO A 179 -13.92 -11.55 10.03
CA PRO A 179 -13.74 -12.95 9.64
C PRO A 179 -13.44 -13.07 8.14
N PHE A 180 -12.54 -13.99 7.77
CA PHE A 180 -12.23 -14.21 6.35
C PHE A 180 -13.48 -14.62 5.56
N GLY A 181 -13.64 -14.04 4.37
CA GLY A 181 -14.80 -14.29 3.49
C GLY A 181 -16.09 -13.59 3.93
N SER A 182 -16.10 -12.89 5.06
CA SER A 182 -17.23 -12.05 5.47
C SER A 182 -17.17 -10.70 4.74
N TYR A 183 -18.33 -10.20 4.33
CA TYR A 183 -18.49 -8.84 3.84
C TYR A 183 -18.86 -7.92 5.01
N ASP A 184 -18.12 -6.82 5.17
CA ASP A 184 -18.39 -5.74 6.13
C ASP A 184 -18.16 -4.42 5.38
N PRO A 185 -19.22 -3.66 5.05
CA PRO A 185 -19.11 -2.46 4.22
C PRO A 185 -18.42 -1.29 4.93
N ASP A 186 -18.36 -1.33 6.25
CA ASP A 186 -17.74 -0.29 7.06
C ASP A 186 -16.26 -0.60 7.31
N ALA A 187 -15.75 -1.75 6.85
CA ALA A 187 -14.36 -2.18 7.04
C ALA A 187 -13.45 -1.62 5.95
N LEU A 188 -12.61 -0.66 6.33
CA LEU A 188 -11.53 -0.24 5.45
C LEU A 188 -10.50 -1.36 5.36
N GLN A 189 -10.27 -1.88 4.15
CA GLN A 189 -9.25 -2.88 3.89
C GLN A 189 -8.39 -2.45 2.70
N LEU A 190 -7.09 -2.43 2.93
CA LEU A 190 -6.08 -2.18 1.90
C LEU A 190 -5.35 -3.50 1.60
N PHE A 191 -5.13 -3.77 0.31
CA PHE A 191 -4.46 -4.98 -0.14
C PHE A 191 -3.32 -4.63 -1.09
N GLU A 192 -2.16 -5.24 -0.85
CA GLU A 192 -1.06 -5.24 -1.83
C GLU A 192 -0.54 -6.65 -2.04
N ALA A 193 -0.08 -6.91 -3.26
CA ALA A 193 0.45 -8.20 -3.68
C ALA A 193 1.95 -8.09 -4.00
N PHE A 194 2.67 -9.11 -3.58
CA PHE A 194 4.10 -9.26 -3.83
C PHE A 194 4.34 -10.61 -4.48
N LYS A 195 5.13 -10.61 -5.55
CA LYS A 195 5.72 -11.83 -6.07
C LYS A 195 6.90 -12.23 -5.20
N LEU A 196 7.03 -13.53 -4.99
CA LEU A 196 8.16 -14.11 -4.30
C LEU A 196 8.95 -14.99 -5.29
N PRO A 197 10.12 -14.53 -5.77
CA PRO A 197 10.98 -15.33 -6.63
C PRO A 197 11.37 -16.67 -6.00
N ALA A 198 11.57 -17.68 -6.85
CA ALA A 198 11.94 -19.01 -6.41
C ALA A 198 13.40 -19.12 -5.93
N ASP A 199 14.25 -18.18 -6.33
CA ASP A 199 15.70 -18.18 -6.16
C ASP A 199 16.20 -17.29 -5.01
N ARG A 200 15.38 -16.37 -4.49
CA ARG A 200 15.77 -15.44 -3.42
C ARG A 200 14.59 -15.00 -2.57
N ASP A 201 14.89 -14.64 -1.33
CA ASP A 201 13.96 -14.08 -0.35
C ASP A 201 13.87 -12.56 -0.52
N SER A 202 13.10 -12.12 -1.51
CA SER A 202 12.78 -10.71 -1.72
C SER A 202 11.32 -10.55 -2.12
N CYS A 203 10.59 -9.68 -1.45
CA CYS A 203 9.27 -9.26 -1.91
C CYS A 203 9.41 -8.32 -3.10
N GLU A 204 8.89 -8.71 -4.27
CA GLU A 204 8.78 -7.86 -5.45
C GLU A 204 7.33 -7.36 -5.54
N TRP A 205 7.13 -6.05 -5.35
CA TRP A 205 5.80 -5.46 -5.43
C TRP A 205 5.24 -5.54 -6.86
N GLU A 206 3.97 -5.94 -7.00
CA GLU A 206 3.25 -5.93 -8.27
C GLU A 206 2.03 -5.00 -8.15
N PRO A 207 1.91 -3.96 -9.01
CA PRO A 207 0.69 -3.16 -9.07
C PRO A 207 -0.49 -4.03 -9.54
N TRP A 208 -1.66 -3.80 -8.96
CA TRP A 208 -2.90 -4.53 -9.26
C TRP A 208 -3.84 -3.77 -10.19
#